data_AF-A0A702LT47-F1
#
_entry.id   AF-A0A702LT47-F1
#
_cell.length_a   1.000
_cell.length_b   1.000
_cell.length_c   1.000
_cell.angle_alpha   90.00
_cell.angle_beta   90.00
_cell.angle_gamma   90.00
#
_symmetry.space_group_name_H-M   'P 1'
#
loop_
_entity.id
_entity.type
_entity.pdbx_description
1 polymer ?
#
loop_
_entity_poly.entity_id
_entity_poly.type
_entity_poly.pdbx_seq_one_letter_code
_entity_poly.pdbx_strand_id
1 'polypeptide(L)' 'MMEIFWTILASQDRKCIRGYITEQNLMAAIELDERIGYSASSLAGQPYKGRNCVYCILHRSGHRGAVRI' A
#
# COMPACT_ATOMS: atom_id res chain seq x y z
N MET A 1 -8.70 6.74 14.11
CA MET A 1 -8.13 5.79 13.13
C MET A 1 -8.05 6.52 11.81
N MET A 2 -6.88 6.57 11.16
CA MET A 2 -6.74 7.28 9.89
C MET A 2 -7.24 6.41 8.75
N GLU A 3 -7.88 7.00 7.75
CA GLU A 3 -8.24 6.26 6.54
C GLU A 3 -7.03 6.07 5.63
N ILE A 4 -6.98 4.90 4.97
CA ILE A 4 -5.93 4.57 4.01
C ILE A 4 -6.48 4.71 2.61
N PHE A 5 -5.77 5.50 1.81
CA PHE A 5 -6.08 5.69 0.41
C PHE A 5 -4.91 5.22 -0.43
N TRP A 6 -5.18 4.29 -1.34
CA TRP A 6 -4.24 3.95 -2.40
C TRP A 6 -4.25 5.05 -3.44
N THR A 7 -3.07 5.55 -3.79
CA THR A 7 -2.90 6.41 -4.95
C THR A 7 -3.24 5.63 -6.22
N ILE A 8 -3.50 6.35 -7.32
CA ILE A 8 -3.75 5.73 -8.62
C ILE A 8 -2.56 4.85 -9.03
N LEU A 9 -1.33 5.34 -8.82
CA LEU A 9 -0.10 4.61 -9.14
C LEU A 9 0.05 3.34 -8.29
N ALA A 10 -0.10 3.43 -6.97
CA ALA A 10 0.01 2.26 -6.09
C ALA A 10 -1.07 1.21 -6.37
N SER A 11 -2.28 1.64 -6.77
CA SER A 11 -3.34 0.72 -7.20
C SER A 11 -2.98 -0.01 -8.51
N GLN A 12 -2.32 0.70 -9.42
CA GLN A 12 -1.86 0.14 -10.69
C GLN A 12 -0.69 -0.82 -10.50
N ASP A 13 0.24 -0.50 -9.60
CA ASP A 13 1.33 -1.40 -9.18
C ASP A 13 0.78 -2.70 -8.60
N ARG A 14 -0.19 -2.62 -7.67
CA ARG A 14 -0.85 -3.81 -7.11
C ARG A 14 -1.51 -4.66 -8.19
N LYS A 15 -2.18 -4.04 -9.16
CA LYS A 15 -2.79 -4.76 -10.29
C LYS A 15 -1.73 -5.45 -11.15
N CYS A 16 -0.62 -4.77 -11.45
CA CYS A 16 0.48 -5.31 -12.26
C CYS A 16 1.16 -6.50 -11.56
N ILE A 17 1.53 -6.35 -10.29
CA ILE A 17 2.18 -7.39 -9.47
C ILE A 17 1.27 -8.62 -9.38
N ARG A 18 -0.01 -8.43 -9.06
CA ARG A 18 -0.97 -9.53 -8.97
C ARG A 18 -1.12 -10.24 -10.32
N GLY A 19 -1.20 -9.50 -11.42
CA GLY A 19 -1.26 -10.05 -12.77
C GLY A 19 -0.06 -10.95 -13.07
N TYR A 20 1.15 -10.44 -12.86
CA TYR A 20 2.40 -11.17 -13.10
C TYR A 20 2.49 -12.49 -12.29
N ILE A 21 2.15 -12.46 -11.00
CA ILE A 21 2.24 -13.66 -10.15
C ILE A 21 1.14 -14.67 -10.51
N THR A 22 -0.05 -14.19 -10.88
CA THR A 22 -1.19 -15.06 -11.24
C THR A 22 -0.88 -15.95 -12.44
N GLU A 23 0.01 -15.51 -13.35
CA GLU A 23 0.49 -16.32 -14.49
C GLU A 23 1.12 -17.64 -14.05
N GLN A 24 1.70 -17.70 -12.85
CA GLN A 24 2.37 -18.90 -12.31
C GLN A 24 1.63 -19.51 -11.12
N ASN A 25 1.09 -18.70 -10.22
CA ASN A 25 0.43 -19.16 -9.01
C ASN A 25 -0.61 -18.14 -8.52
N LEU A 26 -1.89 -18.44 -8.80
CA LEU A 26 -3.03 -17.63 -8.36
C LEU A 26 -3.11 -17.50 -6.83
N MET A 27 -2.86 -18.58 -6.08
CA MET A 27 -2.96 -18.55 -4.62
C MET A 27 -1.90 -17.65 -3.99
N ALA A 28 -0.67 -17.69 -4.52
CA ALA A 28 0.40 -16.80 -4.07
C ALA A 28 0.08 -15.32 -4.39
N ALA A 29 -0.56 -15.05 -5.53
CA ALA A 29 -0.96 -13.69 -5.90
C ALA A 29 -2.04 -13.13 -4.95
N ILE A 30 -3.01 -13.96 -4.54
CA ILE A 30 -4.05 -13.59 -3.57
C ILE A 30 -3.45 -13.35 -2.20
N GLU A 31 -2.66 -14.31 -1.68
CA GLU A 31 -2.05 -14.19 -0.35
C GLU A 31 -1.17 -12.93 -0.25
N LEU A 32 -0.41 -12.63 -1.30
CA LEU A 32 0.42 -11.42 -1.33
C LEU A 32 -0.43 -10.14 -1.29
N ASP A 33 -1.50 -10.06 -2.08
CA ASP A 33 -2.35 -8.88 -2.13
C ASP A 33 -3.08 -8.63 -0.79
N GLU A 34 -3.52 -9.71 -0.12
CA GLU A 34 -4.09 -9.66 1.23
C GLU A 34 -3.06 -9.17 2.26
N ARG A 35 -1.83 -9.69 2.20
CA ARG A 35 -0.73 -9.26 3.09
C ARG A 35 -0.36 -7.80 2.90
N ILE A 36 -0.39 -7.30 1.67
CA ILE A 36 -0.21 -5.87 1.36
C ILE A 36 -1.36 -5.06 1.98
N GLY A 37 -2.61 -5.49 1.80
CA GLY A 37 -3.79 -4.84 2.37
C GLY A 37 -3.78 -4.80 3.90
N TYR A 38 -3.40 -5.89 4.56
CA TYR A 38 -3.26 -5.97 6.01
C TYR A 38 -2.14 -5.07 6.53
N SER A 39 -0.97 -5.12 5.87
CA SER A 39 0.19 -4.30 6.24
C SER A 39 -0.12 -2.82 6.13
N ALA A 40 -0.78 -2.41 5.03
CA ALA A 40 -1.30 -1.07 4.85
C ALA A 40 -2.25 -0.71 5.99
N SER A 41 -3.32 -1.49 6.19
CA SER A 41 -4.32 -1.25 7.25
C SER A 41 -3.72 -1.05 8.64
N SER A 42 -2.62 -1.73 8.97
CA SER A 42 -1.91 -1.53 10.24
C SER A 42 -1.35 -0.12 10.44
N LEU A 43 -1.09 0.62 9.36
CA LEU A 43 -0.64 2.02 9.38
C LEU A 43 -1.76 3.00 9.79
N ALA A 44 -3.04 2.65 9.61
CA ALA A 44 -4.16 3.48 10.03
C ALA A 44 -4.16 3.76 11.55
N GLY A 45 -3.65 2.79 12.34
CA GLY A 45 -3.45 2.91 13.78
C GLY A 45 -2.07 3.44 14.18
N GLN A 46 -1.07 3.29 13.32
CA GLN A 46 0.33 3.69 13.57
C GLN A 46 0.97 4.27 12.30
N PRO A 47 0.60 5.50 11.90
CA PRO A 47 1.00 6.08 10.61
C PRO A 47 2.52 6.32 10.48
N TYR A 48 3.23 6.35 11.61
CA TYR A 48 4.69 6.53 11.67
C TYR A 48 5.47 5.22 11.84
N LYS A 49 4.82 4.06 11.70
CA LYS A 49 5.48 2.74 11.80
C LYS A 49 6.50 2.50 10.68
N GLY A 50 6.34 3.16 9.53
CA GLY A 50 7.29 3.08 8.41
C GLY A 50 8.58 3.85 8.68
N ARG A 51 9.72 3.32 8.20
CA ARG A 51 10.99 4.06 8.21
C ARG A 51 10.89 5.25 7.26
N ASN A 52 11.43 6.39 7.68
CA ASN A 52 11.41 7.60 6.88
C ASN A 52 12.35 7.43 5.67
N CYS A 53 11.79 7.34 4.46
CA CYS A 53 12.57 7.28 3.22
C CYS A 53 12.49 8.64 2.53
N VAL A 54 13.61 9.35 2.42
CA VAL A 54 13.67 10.73 1.90
C VAL A 54 13.07 10.85 0.49
N TYR A 55 13.26 9.83 -0.35
CA TYR A 55 12.66 9.77 -1.70
C TYR A 55 11.13 9.61 -1.69
N CYS A 56 10.55 9.03 -0.64
CA CYS A 56 9.11 8.81 -0.52
C CYS A 56 8.37 10.00 0.13
N ILE A 57 9.08 10.96 0.73
CA ILE A 57 8.47 12.11 1.44
C ILE A 57 7.91 13.15 0.46
N LEU A 58 8.44 13.23 -0.77
CA LEU A 58 8.02 14.21 -1.79
C LEU A 58 6.55 14.08 -2.21
N HIS A 59 5.87 12.97 -1.90
CA HIS A 59 4.44 12.75 -2.20
C HIS A 59 3.50 12.92 -1.01
N ARG A 60 4.00 13.29 0.19
CA ARG A 60 3.15 13.43 1.39
C ARG A 60 2.43 14.79 1.40
N SER A 61 1.49 15.01 0.47
CA SER A 61 0.66 16.22 0.45
C SER A 61 -0.40 16.19 1.57
N GLY A 62 -0.10 16.90 2.65
CA GLY A 62 -0.94 18.00 3.15
C GLY A 62 -2.38 17.79 3.62
N HIS A 63 -2.93 16.58 3.73
CA HIS A 63 -4.24 16.37 4.37
C HIS A 63 -4.09 15.76 5.77
N ARG A 64 -4.34 16.58 6.80
CA ARG A 64 -4.41 16.13 8.20
C ARG A 64 -5.54 15.09 8.33
N GLY A 65 -5.19 13.81 8.45
CA GLY A 65 -6.14 12.73 8.76
C GLY A 65 -6.12 11.49 7.87
N ALA A 66 -5.29 11.43 6.82
CA ALA A 66 -5.23 10.29 5.89
C ALA A 66 -3.81 9.79 5.65
N VAL A 67 -3.66 8.47 5.52
CA VAL A 67 -2.43 7.82 5.05
C VAL A 67 -2.62 7.50 3.57
N ARG A 68 -1.89 8.20 2.69
CA ARG A 68 -1.86 7.89 1.26
C ARG A 68 -0.67 6.99 0.96
N ILE A 69 -0.94 5.85 0.33
CA ILE A 69 0.06 4.85 -0.09
C ILE A 69 0.11 4.82 -1.61
#